data_AF-A0A0V8JI33-F1
#
_entry.id   AF-A0A0V8JI33-F1
#
_cell.length_a   1.000
_cell.length_b   1.000
_cell.length_c   1.000
_cell.angle_alpha   90.00
_cell.angle_beta   90.00
_cell.angle_gamma   90.00
#
_symmetry.space_group_name_H-M   'P 1'
#
loop_
_entity.id
_entity.type
_entity.pdbx_description
1 polymer ?
#
loop_
_entity_poly.entity_id
_entity_poly.type
_entity_poly.pdbx_seq_one_letter_code
_entity_poly.pdbx_strand_id
1 'polypeptide(L)' 'MIYHTGISSTNGLSNYGTALSKVARKDITIDFGRLLLETVKFALDGVKISIKKGWLEQPPLAVKHDFFSK' A
#
# COMPACT_ATOMS: atom_id res chain seq x y z
N MET A 1 -10.82 -3.81 14.55
CA MET A 1 -10.54 -4.81 13.48
C MET A 1 -9.75 -4.24 12.30
N ILE A 2 -10.04 -3.02 11.79
CA ILE A 2 -9.28 -2.43 10.66
C ILE A 2 -7.77 -2.25 10.94
N TYR A 3 -7.40 -1.91 12.16
CA TYR A 3 -5.99 -1.80 12.58
C TYR A 3 -5.24 -3.13 12.40
N HIS A 4 -5.83 -4.24 12.88
CA HIS A 4 -5.25 -5.57 12.71
C HIS A 4 -5.19 -6.00 11.25
N THR A 5 -6.23 -5.72 10.46
CA THR A 5 -6.21 -5.97 9.01
C THR A 5 -5.10 -5.19 8.33
N GLY A 6 -4.90 -3.91 8.69
CA GLY A 6 -3.81 -3.09 8.16
C GLY A 6 -2.43 -3.66 8.48
N ILE A 7 -2.21 -4.12 9.72
CA ILE A 7 -0.97 -4.81 10.11
C ILE A 7 -0.78 -6.10 9.29
N SER A 8 -1.81 -6.93 9.15
CA SER A 8 -1.73 -8.16 8.35
C SER A 8 -1.43 -7.88 6.88
N SER A 9 -2.03 -6.85 6.29
CA SER A 9 -1.76 -6.43 4.91
C SER A 9 -0.31 -5.96 4.71
N THR A 10 0.23 -5.18 5.65
CA THR A 10 1.63 -4.74 5.60
C THR A 10 2.61 -5.91 5.71
N ASN A 11 2.34 -6.88 6.60
CA ASN A 11 3.13 -8.10 6.71
C ASN A 11 3.07 -8.94 5.42
N GLY A 12 1.87 -9.10 4.84
CA GLY A 12 1.68 -9.78 3.55
C GLY A 12 2.49 -9.11 2.44
N LEU A 13 2.52 -7.78 2.40
CA LEU A 13 3.30 -7.02 1.43
C LEU A 13 4.80 -7.28 1.53
N SER A 14 5.34 -7.28 2.75
CA SER A 14 6.76 -7.59 3.02
C SER A 14 7.11 -9.02 2.59
N ASN A 15 6.22 -9.98 2.86
CA ASN A 15 6.39 -11.36 2.45
C ASN A 15 6.41 -11.50 0.92
N TYR A 16 5.49 -10.85 0.21
CA TYR A 16 5.46 -10.85 -1.25
C TYR A 16 6.71 -10.17 -1.85
N GLY A 17 7.16 -9.05 -1.27
CA GLY A 17 8.42 -8.40 -1.68
C GLY A 17 9.64 -9.31 -1.48
N THR A 18 9.71 -10.02 -0.36
CA THR A 18 10.78 -10.99 -0.09
C THR A 18 10.72 -12.20 -1.03
N ALA A 19 9.52 -12.69 -1.32
CA ALA A 19 9.31 -13.80 -2.25
C ALA A 19 9.74 -13.41 -3.67
N LEU A 20 9.39 -12.21 -4.15
CA LEU A 20 9.81 -11.68 -5.45
C LEU A 20 11.33 -11.65 -5.60
N SER A 21 12.07 -11.28 -4.55
CA SER A 21 13.53 -11.27 -4.57
C SER A 21 14.17 -12.66 -4.61
N LYS A 22 13.43 -13.73 -4.25
CA LYS A 22 13.94 -15.11 -4.14
C LYS A 22 13.46 -16.03 -5.26
N VAL A 23 12.34 -15.69 -5.90
CA VAL A 23 11.76 -16.52 -6.96
C VAL A 23 12.55 -16.35 -8.26
N ALA A 24 13.14 -17.44 -8.75
CA ALA A 24 13.78 -17.47 -10.07
C ALA A 24 12.79 -17.77 -11.22
N ARG A 25 11.60 -18.26 -10.89
CA ARG A 25 10.55 -18.67 -11.83
C ARG A 25 9.69 -17.49 -12.27
N LYS A 26 9.69 -17.18 -13.57
CA LYS A 26 9.03 -15.98 -14.14
C LYS A 26 7.52 -15.99 -13.97
N ASP A 27 6.87 -17.13 -14.18
CA ASP A 27 5.43 -17.33 -13.98
C ASP A 27 5.01 -16.96 -12.55
N ILE A 28 5.70 -17.53 -11.57
CA ILE A 28 5.45 -17.27 -10.14
C ILE A 28 5.75 -15.81 -9.78
N THR A 29 6.80 -15.22 -10.36
CA THR A 29 7.16 -13.81 -10.14
C THR A 29 6.03 -12.88 -10.59
N ILE A 30 5.41 -13.15 -11.74
CA ILE A 30 4.29 -12.35 -12.26
C ILE A 30 3.08 -12.46 -11.33
N ASP A 31 2.76 -13.67 -10.85
CA ASP A 31 1.66 -13.88 -9.92
C ASP A 31 1.86 -13.14 -8.58
N PHE A 32 3.06 -13.22 -8.00
CA PHE A 32 3.39 -12.46 -6.78
C PHE A 32 3.38 -10.95 -7.04
N GLY A 33 3.79 -10.50 -8.22
CA GLY A 33 3.72 -9.09 -8.61
C GLY A 33 2.26 -8.60 -8.67
N ARG A 34 1.36 -9.39 -9.26
CA ARG A 34 -0.09 -9.08 -9.28
C ARG A 34 -0.66 -9.02 -7.87
N LEU A 35 -0.40 -10.05 -7.04
CA LEU A 35 -0.90 -10.12 -5.66
C LEU A 35 -0.40 -8.96 -4.80
N LEU A 36 0.87 -8.57 -4.98
CA LEU A 36 1.46 -7.42 -4.31
C LEU A 36 0.67 -6.14 -4.66
N LEU A 37 0.43 -5.88 -5.95
CA LEU A 37 -0.31 -4.69 -6.39
C LEU A 37 -1.77 -4.68 -5.90
N GLU A 38 -2.46 -5.82 -5.95
CA GLU A 38 -3.83 -5.94 -5.44
C GLU A 38 -3.91 -5.68 -3.94
N THR A 39 -2.92 -6.17 -3.18
CA THR A 39 -2.82 -5.95 -1.73
C THR A 39 -2.54 -4.48 -1.41
N VAL A 40 -1.67 -3.80 -2.18
CA VAL A 40 -1.45 -2.34 -2.03
C VAL A 40 -2.74 -1.58 -2.25
N LYS A 41 -3.48 -1.91 -3.32
CA LYS A 41 -4.76 -1.24 -3.63
C LYS A 41 -5.76 -1.42 -2.48
N PHE A 42 -5.90 -2.63 -1.97
CA PHE A 42 -6.74 -2.92 -0.82
C PHE A 42 -6.33 -2.11 0.43
N ALA A 43 -5.02 -2.03 0.72
CA ALA A 43 -4.51 -1.26 1.84
C ALA A 43 -4.80 0.24 1.70
N LEU A 44 -4.64 0.81 0.50
CA LEU A 44 -4.95 2.22 0.20
C LEU A 44 -6.44 2.54 0.39
N ASP A 45 -7.32 1.64 -0.01
CA ASP A 45 -8.77 1.80 0.20
C ASP A 45 -9.10 1.76 1.70
N GLY A 46 -8.45 0.86 2.46
CA GLY A 46 -8.54 0.82 3.93
C GLY A 46 -8.08 2.12 4.59
N VAL A 47 -6.98 2.71 4.11
CA VAL A 47 -6.47 4.02 4.57
C VAL A 47 -7.46 5.13 4.25
N LYS A 48 -8.00 5.19 3.02
CA LYS A 48 -9.02 6.18 2.64
C LYS A 48 -10.26 6.11 3.52
N ILE A 49 -10.74 4.90 3.84
CA ILE A 49 -11.88 4.72 4.75
C ILE A 49 -11.54 5.20 6.14
N SER A 50 -10.34 4.89 6.63
CA SER A 50 -9.89 5.29 7.96
C SER A 50 -9.79 6.81 8.10
N ILE A 51 -9.30 7.51 7.06
CA ILE A 51 -9.31 8.98 7.01
C ILE A 51 -10.73 9.53 6.96
N LYS A 52 -11.60 8.99 6.09
CA LYS A 52 -13.00 9.43 5.97
C LYS A 52 -13.80 9.28 7.26
N LYS A 53 -13.44 8.29 8.09
CA LYS A 53 -14.07 8.04 9.39
C LYS A 53 -13.40 8.78 10.56
N GLY A 54 -12.31 9.52 10.30
CA GLY A 54 -11.54 10.22 11.34
C GLY A 54 -10.76 9.29 12.27
N TRP A 55 -10.50 8.04 11.84
CA TRP A 55 -9.68 7.08 12.60
C TRP A 55 -8.18 7.23 12.31
N LEU A 56 -7.85 7.89 11.19
CA LEU A 56 -6.48 8.18 10.80
C LEU A 56 -6.42 9.62 10.31
N GLU A 57 -5.43 10.38 10.76
CA GLU A 57 -5.22 11.74 10.28
C GLU A 57 -4.71 11.72 8.83
N GLN A 58 -5.09 12.73 8.05
CA GLN A 58 -4.53 12.89 6.71
C GLN A 58 -3.06 13.30 6.86
N PRO A 59 -2.11 12.59 6.22
CA PRO A 59 -0.71 12.98 6.28
C PRO A 59 -0.51 14.38 5.71
N PRO A 60 0.47 15.16 6.20
CA PRO A 60 0.74 16.49 5.69
C PRO A 60 1.07 16.39 4.19
N LEU A 61 0.23 17.03 3.37
CA LEU A 61 0.45 17.11 1.94
C LEU A 61 1.57 18.12 1.68
N ALA A 62 2.50 17.79 0.78
CA ALA A 62 3.53 18.73 0.37
C ALA A 62 2.90 20.03 -0.14
N VAL A 63 3.49 21.17 0.23
CA VAL A 63 3.05 22.48 -0.24
C VAL A 63 3.12 22.49 -1.76
N LYS A 64 2.01 22.83 -2.42
CA LYS A 64 1.94 22.95 -3.87
C LYS A 64 2.74 24.19 -4.29
N HIS A 65 3.83 24.02 -5.04
CA HIS A 65 4.77 25.10 -5.41
C HIS A 65 4.24 26.04 -6.51
N ASP A 66 3.04 25.79 -7.03
CA ASP A 66 2.42 26.57 -8.11
C ASP A 66 2.05 28.02 -7.72
N PHE A 67 2.24 28.41 -6.45
CA PHE A 67 2.04 29.80 -6.01
C PHE A 67 3.18 30.75 -6.38
N PHE A 68 4.34 30.25 -6.84
CA PHE A 68 5.52 31.07 -7.16
C PHE A 68 5.83 31.23 -8.65
N SER A 69 5.02 30.67 -9.56
CA SER A 69 5.29 30.71 -11.02
C SER A 69 4.46 31.74 -11.80
N LYS A 70 4.10 32.87 -11.17
CA LYS A 70 3.42 33.98 -11.85
C LYS A 70 4.23 35.26 -11.83
#